data_AF-A0A1D3LHG8-F1
#
_entry.id   AF-A0A1D3LHG8-F1
#
_cell.length_a   1.000
_cell.length_b   1.000
_cell.length_c   1.000
_cell.angle_alpha   90.00
_cell.angle_beta   90.00
_cell.angle_gamma   90.00
#
_symmetry.space_group_name_H-M   'P 1'
#
loop_
_entity.id
_entity.type
_entity.pdbx_description
1 polymer ?
#
loop_
_entity_poly.entity_id
_entity_poly.type
_entity_poly.pdbx_seq_one_letter_code
_entity_poly.pdbx_strand_id
1 'polypeptide(L)'
;MNTYYTVFLFIYAFLGLSYYNAAITPDTKCKNGFLAQMSNHLECRCNVNFVHVSNDACEAKVECSVNTVDKACGEFSKCTKHENEGIETYTCDCIDSYVAKGNICVPETCQNIDCGFGKCIINEDAINDPPTCSCNIGYVVNVDDGSKCTKEGETPCSLVCSKEHQICKKVDAFYRCDCDEGFKLSIEEEKCISHSIYSMFNITIIFAILLLFSNII
;
A
#
# COMPACT_ATOMS: atom_id res chain seq x y z
N MET A 1 -35.26 -2.31 27.62
CA MET A 1 -34.12 -2.50 26.70
C MET A 1 -33.07 -1.48 27.07
N ASN A 2 -31.89 -1.93 27.48
CA ASN A 2 -30.95 -1.15 28.28
C ASN A 2 -30.32 -0.02 27.46
N THR A 3 -30.66 1.24 27.75
CA THR A 3 -30.27 2.44 26.99
C THR A 3 -28.76 2.57 26.80
N TYR A 4 -27.98 2.02 27.74
CA TYR A 4 -26.53 1.91 27.65
C TYR A 4 -26.06 1.03 26.49
N TYR A 5 -26.73 -0.09 26.22
CA TYR A 5 -26.36 -1.01 25.14
C TYR A 5 -26.53 -0.37 23.76
N THR A 6 -27.55 0.49 23.62
CA THR A 6 -27.81 1.23 22.39
C THR A 6 -26.74 2.31 22.17
N VAL A 7 -26.34 3.04 23.21
CA VAL A 7 -25.27 4.06 23.13
C VAL A 7 -23.90 3.41 22.81
N PHE A 8 -23.57 2.29 23.44
CA PHE A 8 -22.33 1.57 23.12
C PHE A 8 -22.30 1.07 21.66
N LEU A 9 -23.41 0.51 21.15
CA LEU A 9 -23.50 0.08 19.75
C LEU A 9 -23.32 1.24 18.76
N PHE A 10 -23.88 2.42 19.05
CA PHE A 10 -23.66 3.61 18.22
C PHE A 10 -22.20 4.06 18.24
N ILE A 11 -21.54 4.08 19.40
CA ILE A 11 -20.12 4.46 19.50
C ILE A 11 -19.23 3.48 18.73
N TYR A 12 -19.48 2.16 18.82
CA TYR A 12 -18.72 1.17 18.05
C TYR A 12 -18.96 1.28 16.53
N ALA A 13 -20.17 1.61 16.08
CA ALA A 13 -20.45 1.84 14.67
C ALA A 13 -19.73 3.08 14.11
N PHE A 14 -19.70 4.18 14.87
CA PHE A 14 -18.96 5.39 14.49
C PHE A 14 -17.44 5.19 14.51
N LEU A 15 -16.92 4.45 15.50
CA LEU A 15 -15.50 4.07 15.55
C LEU A 15 -15.10 3.13 14.40
N GLY A 16 -16.01 2.24 13.98
CA GLY A 16 -15.79 1.36 12.83
C GLY A 16 -15.67 2.14 11.52
N LEU A 17 -16.59 3.08 11.25
CA LEU A 17 -16.57 3.91 10.03
C LEU A 17 -15.35 4.83 9.94
N SER A 18 -14.90 5.38 11.07
CA SER A 18 -13.72 6.25 11.10
C SER A 18 -12.40 5.50 10.91
N TYR A 19 -12.39 4.17 11.06
CA TYR A 19 -11.22 3.34 10.79
C TYR A 19 -11.06 2.98 9.32
N TYR A 20 -12.14 2.95 8.52
CA TYR A 20 -12.06 2.54 7.11
C TYR A 20 -11.40 3.58 6.19
N ASN A 21 -11.48 4.86 6.55
CA ASN A 21 -11.02 6.00 5.73
C ASN A 21 -10.18 6.99 6.56
N ALA A 22 -9.28 6.48 7.40
CA ALA A 22 -8.40 7.35 8.18
C ALA A 22 -7.32 7.94 7.28
N ALA A 23 -7.14 9.26 7.35
CA ALA A 23 -6.09 9.97 6.63
C ALA A 23 -4.72 9.36 6.96
N ILE A 24 -3.92 9.11 5.93
CA ILE A 24 -2.58 8.54 6.07
C ILE A 24 -1.62 9.61 6.61
N THR A 25 -0.97 9.28 7.72
CA THR A 25 -0.01 10.13 8.43
C THR A 25 1.39 9.49 8.42
N PRO A 26 2.46 10.22 8.78
CA PRO A 26 3.79 9.65 8.90
C PRO A 26 3.90 8.47 9.88
N ASP A 27 3.00 8.37 10.85
CA ASP A 27 2.97 7.32 11.86
C ASP A 27 2.02 6.15 11.50
N THR A 28 1.35 6.22 10.35
CA THR A 28 0.39 5.19 9.92
C THR A 28 1.10 3.86 9.68
N LYS A 29 0.54 2.79 10.25
CA LYS A 29 1.02 1.42 10.06
C LYS A 29 0.24 0.73 8.95
N CYS A 30 0.87 0.58 7.80
CA CYS A 30 0.26 -0.09 6.65
C CYS A 30 0.20 -1.60 6.85
N LYS A 31 -0.99 -2.17 7.04
CA LYS A 31 -1.16 -3.62 7.21
C LYS A 31 -0.89 -4.35 5.89
N ASN A 32 0.07 -5.28 5.88
CA ASN A 32 0.54 -6.01 4.69
C ASN A 32 1.04 -5.09 3.56
N GLY A 33 1.62 -3.95 3.93
CA GLY A 33 2.18 -2.98 3.01
C GLY A 33 3.24 -2.12 3.68
N PHE A 34 3.56 -1.00 3.07
CA PHE A 34 4.53 -0.03 3.59
C PHE A 34 4.07 1.39 3.29
N LEU A 35 4.53 2.34 4.10
CA LEU A 35 4.26 3.76 3.90
C LEU A 35 5.12 4.30 2.75
N ALA A 36 4.48 4.99 1.82
CA ALA A 36 5.10 5.64 0.68
C ALA A 36 4.74 7.13 0.64
N GLN A 37 5.63 7.93 0.06
CA GLN A 37 5.43 9.35 -0.16
C GLN A 37 5.45 9.68 -1.66
N MET A 38 4.48 10.46 -2.10
CA MET A 38 4.44 11.11 -3.41
C MET A 38 4.68 12.64 -3.25
N SER A 39 4.41 13.44 -4.27
CA SER A 39 4.76 14.88 -4.23
C SER A 39 4.09 15.66 -3.09
N ASN A 40 2.84 15.33 -2.77
CA ASN A 40 2.00 16.06 -1.82
C ASN A 40 1.04 15.17 -0.99
N HIS A 41 1.25 13.86 -0.97
CA HIS A 41 0.53 12.97 -0.05
C HIS A 41 1.38 11.78 0.38
N LEU A 42 0.92 11.15 1.46
CA LEU A 42 1.36 9.84 1.92
C LEU A 42 0.29 8.81 1.57
N GLU A 43 0.71 7.62 1.21
CA GLU A 43 -0.19 6.49 0.97
C GLU A 43 0.45 5.20 1.48
N CYS A 44 -0.38 4.24 1.88
CA CYS A 44 0.10 2.88 1.98
C CYS A 44 0.22 2.28 0.58
N ARG A 45 1.23 1.44 0.38
CA ARG A 45 1.37 0.60 -0.80
C ARG A 45 1.46 -0.85 -0.38
N CYS A 46 0.68 -1.69 -1.03
CA CYS A 46 0.60 -3.11 -0.71
C CYS A 46 1.88 -3.87 -1.10
N ASN A 47 2.17 -4.91 -0.33
CA ASN A 47 3.19 -5.88 -0.70
C ASN A 47 2.78 -6.64 -1.97
N VAL A 48 3.73 -7.32 -2.60
CA VAL A 48 3.49 -8.11 -3.83
C VAL A 48 2.36 -9.12 -3.60
N ASN A 49 1.40 -9.19 -4.53
CA ASN A 49 0.18 -10.01 -4.50
C ASN A 49 -0.90 -9.59 -3.50
N PHE A 50 -0.72 -8.47 -2.79
CA PHE A 50 -1.75 -7.87 -1.96
C PHE A 50 -2.38 -6.67 -2.68
N VAL A 51 -3.61 -6.34 -2.32
CA VAL A 51 -4.39 -5.22 -2.88
C VAL A 51 -5.11 -4.47 -1.76
N HIS A 52 -5.41 -3.19 -1.97
CA HIS A 52 -6.04 -2.36 -0.94
C HIS A 52 -7.48 -2.79 -0.66
N VAL A 53 -7.82 -2.98 0.61
CA VAL A 53 -9.20 -3.11 1.11
C VAL A 53 -9.66 -1.85 1.84
N SER A 54 -8.70 -1.06 2.32
CA SER A 54 -8.84 0.30 2.84
C SER A 54 -7.56 1.07 2.50
N ASN A 55 -7.49 2.36 2.85
CA ASN A 55 -6.31 3.19 2.58
C ASN A 55 -5.04 2.72 3.32
N ASP A 56 -5.20 2.02 4.44
CA ASP A 56 -4.13 1.60 5.34
C ASP A 56 -3.95 0.07 5.44
N ALA A 57 -4.83 -0.71 4.80
CA ALA A 57 -4.80 -2.16 4.87
C ALA A 57 -4.89 -2.83 3.51
N CYS A 58 -4.05 -3.85 3.37
CA CYS A 58 -3.98 -4.70 2.20
C CYS A 58 -4.30 -6.15 2.55
N GLU A 59 -4.94 -6.85 1.62
CA GLU A 59 -5.25 -8.28 1.72
C GLU A 59 -4.82 -9.02 0.45
N ALA A 60 -4.64 -10.34 0.57
CA ALA A 60 -4.21 -11.17 -0.56
C ALA A 60 -5.29 -11.16 -1.65
N LYS A 61 -4.88 -10.88 -2.89
CA LYS A 61 -5.77 -10.86 -4.05
C LYS A 61 -6.27 -12.29 -4.35
N VAL A 62 -7.58 -12.44 -4.54
CA VAL A 62 -8.19 -13.71 -4.96
C VAL A 62 -8.99 -13.59 -6.25
N GLU A 63 -9.22 -14.72 -6.91
CA GLU A 63 -10.20 -14.81 -8.00
C GLU A 63 -11.62 -15.00 -7.44
N CYS A 64 -12.62 -14.43 -8.11
CA CYS A 64 -13.99 -14.42 -7.63
C CYS A 64 -14.73 -15.73 -7.96
N SER A 65 -15.34 -16.30 -6.93
CA SER A 65 -16.04 -17.58 -6.91
C SER A 65 -17.01 -17.61 -5.73
N VAL A 66 -17.82 -18.67 -5.66
CA VAL A 66 -18.73 -18.92 -4.53
C VAL A 66 -18.04 -18.90 -3.15
N ASN A 67 -16.76 -19.30 -3.07
CA ASN A 67 -16.01 -19.40 -1.81
C ASN A 67 -15.23 -18.13 -1.45
N THR A 68 -15.22 -17.14 -2.34
CA THR A 68 -14.40 -15.93 -2.22
C THR A 68 -15.22 -14.65 -2.16
N VAL A 69 -16.54 -14.75 -2.02
CA VAL A 69 -17.43 -13.59 -1.77
C VAL A 69 -16.91 -12.77 -0.60
N ASP A 70 -16.97 -11.45 -0.76
CA ASP A 70 -16.44 -10.42 0.15
C ASP A 70 -14.92 -10.40 0.34
N LYS A 71 -14.14 -11.25 -0.35
CA LYS A 71 -12.67 -11.18 -0.34
C LYS A 71 -12.14 -10.19 -1.36
N ALA A 72 -10.96 -9.64 -1.07
CA ALA A 72 -10.26 -8.69 -1.92
C ALA A 72 -9.85 -9.30 -3.27
N CYS A 73 -10.21 -8.64 -4.36
CA CYS A 73 -9.98 -9.17 -5.73
C CYS A 73 -9.24 -8.18 -6.65
N GLY A 74 -9.04 -6.95 -6.19
CA GLY A 74 -8.30 -5.90 -6.88
C GLY A 74 -8.13 -4.69 -5.95
N GLU A 75 -7.53 -3.62 -6.47
CA GLU A 75 -7.41 -2.37 -5.70
C GLU A 75 -8.79 -1.83 -5.35
N PHE A 76 -9.05 -1.61 -4.06
CA PHE A 76 -10.32 -1.11 -3.53
C PHE A 76 -11.54 -1.84 -4.11
N SER A 77 -11.44 -3.17 -4.24
CA SER A 77 -12.50 -4.02 -4.80
C SER A 77 -12.60 -5.37 -4.12
N LYS A 78 -13.82 -5.90 -4.06
CA LYS A 78 -14.14 -7.18 -3.45
C LYS A 78 -15.01 -8.04 -4.35
N CYS A 79 -14.97 -9.35 -4.13
CA CYS A 79 -15.80 -10.28 -4.88
C CYS A 79 -17.27 -10.16 -4.45
N THR A 80 -18.14 -9.98 -5.44
CA THR A 80 -19.58 -9.84 -5.23
C THR A 80 -20.32 -10.88 -6.06
N LYS A 81 -21.40 -11.42 -5.47
CA LYS A 81 -22.32 -12.33 -6.15
C LYS A 81 -23.43 -11.52 -6.79
N HIS A 82 -23.64 -11.74 -8.08
CA HIS A 82 -24.78 -11.22 -8.84
C HIS A 82 -25.67 -12.39 -9.26
N GLU A 83 -26.98 -12.16 -9.23
CA GLU A 83 -27.96 -13.14 -9.68
C GLU A 83 -28.82 -12.48 -10.76
N ASN A 84 -28.71 -12.97 -11.99
CA ASN A 84 -29.50 -12.51 -13.13
C ASN A 84 -30.25 -13.70 -13.72
N GLU A 85 -31.59 -13.66 -13.67
CA GLU A 85 -32.47 -14.71 -14.20
C GLU A 85 -32.12 -16.13 -13.68
N GLY A 86 -31.69 -16.23 -12.42
CA GLY A 86 -31.31 -17.49 -11.77
C GLY A 86 -29.91 -18.01 -12.11
N ILE A 87 -29.11 -17.25 -12.88
CA ILE A 87 -27.70 -17.53 -13.11
C ILE A 87 -26.88 -16.69 -12.13
N GLU A 88 -26.13 -17.38 -11.28
CA GLU A 88 -25.19 -16.76 -10.36
C GLU A 88 -23.87 -16.47 -11.07
N THR A 89 -23.42 -15.22 -11.00
CA THR A 89 -22.11 -14.78 -11.49
C THR A 89 -21.34 -14.10 -10.37
N TYR A 90 -20.02 -14.26 -10.36
CA TYR A 90 -19.14 -13.71 -9.33
C TYR A 90 -18.17 -12.75 -10.01
N THR A 91 -18.28 -11.45 -9.69
CA THR A 91 -17.45 -10.39 -10.27
C THR A 91 -16.63 -9.70 -9.20
N CYS A 92 -15.60 -8.99 -9.65
CA CYS A 92 -14.78 -8.15 -8.79
C CYS A 92 -15.26 -6.71 -8.89
N ASP A 93 -15.93 -6.23 -7.85
CA ASP A 93 -16.60 -4.93 -7.87
C ASP A 93 -15.92 -3.96 -6.91
N CYS A 94 -15.91 -2.68 -7.26
CA CYS A 94 -15.37 -1.64 -6.39
C CYS A 94 -16.13 -1.58 -5.06
N ILE A 95 -15.41 -1.28 -3.98
CA ILE A 95 -16.03 -1.02 -2.68
C ILE A 95 -16.79 0.31 -2.68
N ASP A 96 -17.58 0.56 -1.63
CA ASP A 96 -18.39 1.77 -1.51
C ASP A 96 -17.56 3.05 -1.69
N SER A 97 -18.12 4.05 -2.38
CA SER A 97 -17.48 5.33 -2.74
C SER A 97 -16.35 5.24 -3.78
N TYR A 98 -16.12 4.05 -4.34
CA TYR A 98 -15.20 3.83 -5.46
C TYR A 98 -15.95 3.37 -6.70
N VAL A 99 -15.48 3.81 -7.87
CA VAL A 99 -16.02 3.44 -9.18
C VAL A 99 -14.94 2.93 -10.10
N ALA A 100 -15.34 2.06 -11.02
CA ALA A 100 -14.46 1.52 -12.02
C ALA A 100 -14.04 2.61 -13.02
N LYS A 101 -12.74 2.78 -13.20
CA LYS A 101 -12.11 3.57 -14.26
C LYS A 101 -11.14 2.67 -15.02
N GLY A 102 -11.64 2.02 -16.08
CA GLY A 102 -10.91 0.93 -16.72
C GLY A 102 -10.90 -0.31 -15.83
N ASN A 103 -9.70 -0.83 -15.51
CA ASN A 103 -9.54 -2.03 -14.68
C ASN A 103 -9.17 -1.72 -13.21
N ILE A 104 -9.24 -0.46 -12.80
CA ILE A 104 -8.93 -0.03 -11.43
C ILE A 104 -10.14 0.67 -10.81
N CYS A 105 -10.29 0.52 -9.50
CA CYS A 105 -11.25 1.29 -8.73
C CYS A 105 -10.61 2.59 -8.25
N VAL A 106 -11.29 3.71 -8.48
CA VAL A 106 -10.87 5.04 -8.05
C VAL A 106 -11.99 5.69 -7.26
N PRO A 107 -11.70 6.63 -6.34
CA PRO A 107 -12.75 7.38 -5.67
C PRO A 107 -13.71 8.01 -6.68
N GLU A 108 -15.01 8.02 -6.39
CA GLU A 108 -16.05 8.58 -7.27
C GLU A 108 -15.73 9.99 -7.76
N THR A 109 -15.24 10.84 -6.86
CA THR A 109 -14.84 12.22 -7.15
C THR A 109 -13.63 12.32 -8.10
N CYS A 110 -12.84 11.25 -8.23
CA CYS A 110 -11.66 11.17 -9.08
C CYS A 110 -11.94 10.53 -10.46
N GLN A 111 -13.16 10.05 -10.73
CA GLN A 111 -13.48 9.29 -11.95
C GLN A 111 -13.08 10.03 -13.23
N ASN A 112 -13.35 11.33 -13.30
CA ASN A 112 -13.14 12.15 -14.50
C ASN A 112 -11.86 13.01 -14.45
N ILE A 113 -11.00 12.80 -13.47
CA ILE A 113 -9.76 13.58 -13.28
C ILE A 113 -8.58 12.80 -13.84
N ASP A 114 -7.86 13.42 -14.77
CA ASP A 114 -6.62 12.91 -15.34
C ASP A 114 -5.45 13.74 -14.80
N CYS A 115 -4.54 13.08 -14.08
CA CYS A 115 -3.39 13.72 -13.44
C CYS A 115 -2.07 13.53 -14.21
N GLY A 116 -2.04 12.86 -15.36
CA GLY A 116 -0.78 12.61 -16.08
C GLY A 116 0.18 11.71 -15.28
N PHE A 117 1.41 12.19 -15.00
CA PHE A 117 2.42 11.44 -14.21
C PHE A 117 2.13 11.46 -12.70
N GLY A 118 0.93 11.04 -12.33
CA GLY A 118 0.44 11.05 -10.96
C GLY A 118 -0.92 10.38 -10.84
N LYS A 119 -1.56 10.57 -9.69
CA LYS A 119 -2.91 10.07 -9.40
C LYS A 119 -3.76 11.16 -8.76
N CYS A 120 -5.07 11.02 -8.92
CA CYS A 120 -6.03 11.84 -8.20
C CYS A 120 -6.14 11.36 -6.75
N ILE A 121 -6.17 12.31 -5.81
CA ILE A 121 -6.31 12.07 -4.38
C ILE A 121 -7.43 12.94 -3.83
N ILE A 122 -8.06 12.46 -2.75
CA ILE A 122 -9.05 13.21 -1.97
C ILE A 122 -8.41 13.61 -0.64
N ASN A 123 -8.79 14.77 -0.11
CA ASN A 123 -8.40 15.17 1.23
C ASN A 123 -9.41 14.59 2.22
N GLU A 124 -9.01 13.56 2.97
CA GLU A 124 -9.89 12.88 3.92
C GLU A 124 -10.17 13.71 5.17
N ASP A 125 -9.26 14.63 5.52
CA ASP A 125 -9.41 15.54 6.66
C ASP A 125 -10.33 16.74 6.33
N ALA A 126 -10.50 17.05 5.04
CA ALA A 126 -11.33 18.13 4.57
C ALA A 126 -12.29 17.63 3.49
N ILE A 127 -13.41 17.04 3.92
CA ILE A 127 -14.45 16.43 3.07
C ILE A 127 -14.97 17.37 1.96
N ASN A 128 -14.82 18.70 2.12
CA ASN A 128 -15.25 19.69 1.14
C ASN A 128 -14.13 20.18 0.21
N ASP A 129 -12.89 19.73 0.41
CA ASP A 129 -11.80 20.08 -0.49
C ASP A 129 -11.99 19.38 -1.83
N PRO A 130 -11.75 20.09 -2.94
CA PRO A 130 -11.82 19.46 -4.25
C PRO A 130 -10.73 18.38 -4.38
N PRO A 131 -11.01 17.27 -5.09
CA PRO A 131 -9.99 16.30 -5.45
C PRO A 131 -8.82 16.98 -6.18
N THR A 132 -7.61 16.57 -5.87
CA THR A 132 -6.38 17.17 -6.41
C THR A 132 -5.44 16.11 -6.97
N CYS A 133 -4.46 16.53 -7.75
CA CYS A 133 -3.45 15.63 -8.27
C CYS A 133 -2.27 15.53 -7.30
N SER A 134 -1.83 14.29 -7.11
CA SER A 134 -0.53 13.99 -6.52
C SER A 134 0.40 13.35 -7.53
N CYS A 135 1.63 13.84 -7.56
CA CYS A 135 2.57 13.55 -8.62
C CYS A 135 3.61 12.54 -8.19
N ASN A 136 4.05 11.76 -9.17
CA ASN A 136 5.21 10.89 -9.01
C ASN A 136 6.43 11.72 -8.63
N ILE A 137 7.31 11.19 -7.78
CA ILE A 137 8.54 11.88 -7.37
C ILE A 137 9.39 12.20 -8.60
N GLY A 138 9.74 13.47 -8.76
CA GLY A 138 10.35 14.04 -9.97
C GLY A 138 9.39 14.92 -10.78
N TYR A 139 8.10 14.90 -10.44
CA TYR A 139 7.08 15.78 -10.99
C TYR A 139 6.34 16.53 -9.89
N VAL A 140 5.82 17.70 -10.23
CA VAL A 140 4.97 18.54 -9.39
C VAL A 140 3.75 19.01 -10.18
N VAL A 141 2.75 19.50 -9.45
CA VAL A 141 1.51 20.02 -10.05
C VAL A 141 1.84 21.21 -10.97
N ASN A 142 1.36 21.11 -12.20
CA ASN A 142 1.48 22.14 -13.23
C ASN A 142 0.18 22.95 -13.32
N VAL A 143 0.17 24.12 -12.71
CA VAL A 143 -1.01 25.02 -12.71
C VAL A 143 -1.38 25.53 -14.10
N ASP A 144 -0.42 25.57 -15.04
CA ASP A 144 -0.63 26.03 -16.41
C ASP A 144 -1.27 24.94 -17.30
N ASP A 145 -1.28 23.69 -16.84
CA ASP A 145 -1.84 22.52 -17.54
C ASP A 145 -2.94 21.87 -16.70
N GLY A 146 -3.87 22.69 -16.20
CA GLY A 146 -5.04 22.22 -15.47
C GLY A 146 -4.71 21.45 -14.18
N SER A 147 -3.60 21.80 -13.51
CA SER A 147 -3.13 21.16 -12.29
C SER A 147 -2.72 19.68 -12.45
N LYS A 148 -2.32 19.27 -13.65
CA LYS A 148 -1.77 17.93 -13.91
C LYS A 148 -0.32 17.80 -13.47
N CYS A 149 0.15 16.57 -13.33
CA CYS A 149 1.55 16.24 -13.03
C CYS A 149 2.38 16.18 -14.32
N THR A 150 2.56 17.32 -14.98
CA THR A 150 3.33 17.44 -16.24
C THR A 150 4.56 18.31 -16.14
N LYS A 151 4.78 18.95 -14.97
CA LYS A 151 5.94 19.79 -14.69
C LYS A 151 6.97 18.99 -13.90
N GLU A 152 8.20 18.92 -14.39
CA GLU A 152 9.32 18.37 -13.62
C GLU A 152 9.60 19.23 -12.38
N GLY A 153 9.89 18.57 -11.26
CA GLY A 153 10.19 19.25 -10.01
C GLY A 153 10.61 18.29 -8.91
N GLU A 154 11.40 18.81 -7.97
CA GLU A 154 11.87 18.04 -6.84
C GLU A 154 10.87 18.09 -5.68
N THR A 155 10.71 16.97 -4.99
CA THR A 155 10.00 16.89 -3.71
C THR A 155 10.99 16.32 -2.71
N PRO A 156 11.26 16.99 -1.57
CA PRO A 156 12.10 16.42 -0.54
C PRO A 156 11.39 15.25 0.16
N CYS A 157 12.13 14.18 0.45
CA CYS A 157 11.57 13.12 1.28
C CYS A 157 11.38 13.60 2.72
N SER A 158 10.20 13.35 3.28
CA SER A 158 9.81 13.64 4.66
C SER A 158 9.50 12.37 5.47
N LEU A 159 9.67 11.18 4.90
CA LEU A 159 9.49 9.92 5.63
C LEU A 159 10.54 9.78 6.74
N VAL A 160 10.08 9.40 7.93
CA VAL A 160 10.94 9.12 9.09
C VAL A 160 11.28 7.63 9.10
N CYS A 161 12.48 7.29 8.61
CA CYS A 161 12.98 5.91 8.61
C CYS A 161 13.71 5.61 9.92
N SER A 162 12.99 5.06 10.89
CA SER A 162 13.47 4.86 12.26
C SER A 162 14.25 3.57 12.49
N LYS A 163 14.20 2.63 11.54
CA LYS A 163 14.87 1.32 11.67
C LYS A 163 16.33 1.42 11.24
N GLU A 164 17.18 0.65 11.90
CA GLU A 164 18.61 0.59 11.61
C GLU A 164 18.85 0.28 10.14
N HIS A 165 19.81 0.99 9.53
CA HIS A 165 20.17 0.88 8.12
C HIS A 165 19.04 1.22 7.13
N GLN A 166 17.92 1.79 7.57
CA GLN A 166 16.91 2.33 6.66
C GLN A 166 17.13 3.82 6.40
N ILE A 167 17.07 4.19 5.12
CA ILE A 167 17.09 5.56 4.64
C ILE A 167 15.94 5.78 3.67
N CYS A 168 15.49 7.03 3.53
CA CYS A 168 14.48 7.33 2.54
C CYS A 168 15.08 7.29 1.14
N LYS A 169 14.57 6.41 0.28
CA LYS A 169 15.01 6.27 -1.11
C LYS A 169 13.85 6.43 -2.06
N LYS A 170 14.12 7.07 -3.20
CA LYS A 170 13.21 7.05 -4.35
C LYS A 170 13.26 5.64 -4.95
N VAL A 171 12.13 4.97 -4.99
CA VAL A 171 11.93 3.69 -5.65
C VAL A 171 10.83 3.89 -6.69
N ASP A 172 11.19 3.75 -7.96
CA ASP A 172 10.35 4.07 -9.10
C ASP A 172 9.77 5.50 -9.06
N ALA A 173 8.48 5.61 -8.72
CA ALA A 173 7.69 6.83 -8.76
C ALA A 173 7.42 7.44 -7.37
N PHE A 174 7.90 6.84 -6.29
CA PHE A 174 7.59 7.25 -4.92
C PHE A 174 8.82 7.16 -4.01
N TYR A 175 8.76 7.79 -2.85
CA TYR A 175 9.71 7.59 -1.76
C TYR A 175 9.22 6.50 -0.82
N ARG A 176 10.15 5.69 -0.31
CA ARG A 176 9.90 4.75 0.79
C ARG A 176 11.13 4.62 1.68
N CYS A 177 10.94 4.13 2.90
CA CYS A 177 12.06 3.68 3.72
C CYS A 177 12.60 2.36 3.16
N ASP A 178 13.88 2.38 2.77
CA ASP A 178 14.58 1.22 2.21
C ASP A 178 15.99 1.13 2.76
N CYS A 179 16.65 0.00 2.55
CA CYS A 179 17.98 -0.22 3.11
C CYS A 179 19.03 0.66 2.44
N ASP A 180 20.00 1.13 3.23
CA ASP A 180 21.23 1.74 2.76
C ASP A 180 22.10 0.74 1.96
N GLU A 181 23.20 1.22 1.40
CA GLU A 181 24.05 0.38 0.55
C GLU A 181 24.68 -0.76 1.36
N GLY A 182 24.63 -1.98 0.80
CA GLY A 182 25.18 -3.19 1.43
C GLY A 182 24.17 -4.02 2.24
N PHE A 183 22.94 -3.54 2.38
CA PHE A 183 21.87 -4.21 3.10
C PHE A 183 20.69 -4.56 2.19
N LYS A 184 19.92 -5.58 2.54
CA LYS A 184 18.65 -5.92 1.88
C LYS A 184 17.52 -5.96 2.89
N LEU A 185 16.34 -5.52 2.46
CA LEU A 185 15.14 -5.53 3.27
C LEU A 185 14.60 -6.96 3.39
N SER A 186 14.61 -7.51 4.60
CA SER A 186 13.77 -8.65 4.96
C SER A 186 12.36 -8.14 5.17
N ILE A 187 11.42 -8.55 4.30
CA ILE A 187 10.00 -8.14 4.41
C ILE A 187 9.36 -8.73 5.66
N GLU A 188 9.73 -9.96 6.04
CA GLU A 188 9.16 -10.66 7.19
C GLU A 188 9.58 -10.04 8.52
N GLU A 189 10.85 -9.69 8.66
CA GLU A 189 11.37 -9.03 9.87
C GLU A 189 11.22 -7.50 9.81
N GLU A 190 10.85 -6.98 8.64
CA GLU A 190 10.85 -5.58 8.27
C GLU A 190 12.16 -4.86 8.65
N LYS A 191 13.31 -5.52 8.44
CA LYS A 191 14.65 -5.06 8.84
C LYS A 191 15.65 -5.17 7.71
N CYS A 192 16.68 -4.33 7.76
CA CYS A 192 17.80 -4.37 6.84
C CYS A 192 18.85 -5.36 7.34
N ILE A 193 19.08 -6.42 6.57
CA ILE A 193 20.08 -7.45 6.87
C ILE A 193 21.28 -7.30 5.94
N SER A 194 22.49 -7.37 6.50
CA SER A 194 23.71 -7.33 5.69
C SER A 194 23.87 -8.66 4.95
N HIS A 195 24.07 -8.58 3.63
CA HIS A 195 24.53 -9.75 2.88
C HIS A 195 26.05 -9.81 2.97
N SER A 196 26.55 -10.22 4.13
CA SER A 196 27.96 -10.51 4.28
C SER A 196 28.29 -11.84 3.59
N ILE A 197 29.07 -11.77 2.52
CA ILE A 197 29.72 -12.89 1.81
C ILE A 197 30.49 -13.84 2.77
N TYR A 198 30.72 -13.44 4.02
CA TYR A 198 31.33 -14.28 5.07
C TYR A 198 30.50 -15.50 5.47
N SER A 199 29.19 -15.53 5.21
CA SER A 199 28.38 -16.73 5.45
C SER A 199 28.77 -17.88 4.51
N MET A 200 29.09 -17.58 3.24
CA MET A 200 29.53 -18.60 2.27
C MET A 200 30.97 -19.07 2.52
N PHE A 201 31.86 -18.19 2.98
CA PHE A 201 33.23 -18.59 3.33
C PHE A 201 33.29 -19.50 4.55
N ASN A 202 32.39 -19.32 5.54
CA ASN A 202 32.34 -20.21 6.71
C ASN A 202 31.97 -21.65 6.35
N ILE A 203 31.02 -21.88 5.44
CA ILE A 203 30.65 -23.25 5.03
C ILE A 203 31.81 -23.93 4.31
N THR A 204 32.52 -23.21 3.43
CA THR A 204 33.64 -23.75 2.67
C THR A 204 34.84 -24.08 3.57
N ILE A 205 35.12 -23.23 4.56
CA ILE A 205 36.17 -23.45 5.57
C ILE A 205 35.81 -24.63 6.49
N ILE A 206 34.56 -24.71 6.97
CA ILE A 206 34.09 -25.83 7.79
C ILE A 206 34.19 -27.15 7.01
N PHE A 207 33.82 -27.15 5.72
CA PHE A 207 33.90 -28.34 4.86
C PHE A 207 35.36 -28.77 4.63
N ALA A 208 36.28 -27.82 4.39
CA ALA A 208 37.70 -28.11 4.26
C ALA A 208 38.31 -28.66 5.56
N ILE A 209 37.91 -28.13 6.72
CA ILE A 209 38.34 -28.62 8.03
C ILE A 209 37.82 -30.03 8.28
N LEU A 210 36.54 -30.32 7.97
CA LEU A 210 35.96 -31.66 8.10
C LEU A 210 36.65 -32.68 7.19
N LEU A 211 37.02 -32.29 5.96
CA LEU A 211 37.80 -33.14 5.04
C LEU A 211 39.21 -33.42 5.56
N LEU A 212 39.86 -32.45 6.21
CA LEU A 212 41.17 -32.69 6.82
C LEU A 212 41.07 -33.66 8.00
N PHE A 213 40.04 -33.55 8.84
CA PHE A 213 39.86 -34.45 9.99
C PHE A 213 39.39 -35.87 9.61
N SER A 214 38.72 -36.04 8.47
CA SER A 214 38.30 -37.37 7.99
C SER A 214 39.42 -38.16 7.31
N ASN A 215 40.58 -37.55 7.03
CA ASN A 215 41.77 -38.20 6.50
C ASN A 215 42.86 -38.47 7.57
N ILE A 216 42.57 -38.25 8.86
CA ILE A 216 43.51 -38.43 9.99
C ILE A 216 43.17 -39.67 10.85
N ILE A 217 42.23 -40.52 10.42
CA ILE A 217 41.97 -41.86 10.97
C ILE A 217 42.35 -42.90 9.92
#